data_AF-A0A7J4J2B4-F1
#
_entry.id   AF-A0A7J4J2B4-F1
#
_cell.length_a   1.000
_cell.length_b   1.000
_cell.length_c   1.000
_cell.angle_alpha   90.00
_cell.angle_beta   90.00
_cell.angle_gamma   90.00
#
_symmetry.space_group_name_H-M   'P 1'
#
loop_
_entity.id
_entity.type
_entity.pdbx_description
1 polymer ?
#
loop_
_entity_poly.entity_id
_entity_poly.type
_entity_poly.pdbx_seq_one_letter_code
_entity_poly.pdbx_strand_id
1 'polypeptide(L)'
;MSNLQTLFGEEFRYLIQERIKNFWGYGNLNGDVWFVGMEEGHNQDNEVLLERFKATANAEVFDIYEDLRVDLGHVYWFEDGAPTQSTYRKLIYLLLYLQNKTEPALEEIREFQIKQFGRKTSNHAALELMPLPAKSTRKKDWLYAEADIDGLRTRKEYLATYKPTRVQRLREMIGKHKPKVVIFYSRVYLPDWQEAIPVPLKEVVSRKLHIAKDHDTLYAVVPHSTAFGVSNADWKEIADTILNYP
;
A
#
# COMPACT_ATOMS: atom_id res chain seq x y z
N MET A 1 9.74 -40.98 -12.36
CA MET A 1 9.46 -40.18 -11.15
C MET A 1 9.55 -38.72 -11.56
N SER A 2 8.40 -38.12 -11.89
CA SER A 2 8.32 -36.71 -12.29
C SER A 2 8.32 -35.89 -11.01
N ASN A 3 9.34 -35.03 -10.85
CA ASN A 3 9.41 -34.04 -9.78
C ASN A 3 8.26 -33.04 -9.95
N LEU A 4 7.08 -33.41 -9.44
CA LEU A 4 6.11 -32.45 -8.93
C LEU A 4 6.70 -31.82 -7.66
N GLN A 5 7.73 -30.99 -7.81
CA GLN A 5 7.97 -29.94 -6.84
C GLN A 5 6.75 -29.03 -6.95
N THR A 6 5.87 -29.15 -5.96
CA THR A 6 4.74 -28.24 -5.78
C THR A 6 5.23 -26.82 -5.95
N LEU A 7 4.48 -25.99 -6.69
CA LEU A 7 4.70 -24.56 -6.91
C LEU A 7 5.16 -23.82 -5.63
N PHE A 8 4.73 -24.32 -4.47
CA PHE A 8 5.14 -23.93 -3.13
C PHE A 8 6.10 -24.93 -2.49
N GLY A 9 7.37 -24.94 -2.94
CA GLY A 9 8.45 -25.62 -2.22
C GLY A 9 8.64 -25.03 -0.80
N GLU A 10 9.40 -25.71 0.06
CA GLU A 10 9.62 -25.30 1.46
C GLU A 10 10.12 -23.85 1.58
N GLU A 11 11.04 -23.44 0.71
CA GLU A 11 11.56 -22.07 0.65
C GLU A 11 10.44 -21.06 0.40
N PHE A 12 9.56 -21.30 -0.58
CA PHE A 12 8.52 -20.34 -0.91
C PHE A 12 7.47 -20.24 0.21
N ARG A 13 7.15 -21.36 0.87
CA ARG A 13 6.26 -21.35 2.04
C ARG A 13 6.84 -20.51 3.18
N TYR A 14 8.13 -20.68 3.46
CA TYR A 14 8.83 -19.86 4.45
C TYR A 14 8.75 -18.36 4.09
N LEU A 15 9.03 -18.01 2.83
CA LEU A 15 8.96 -16.62 2.36
C LEU A 15 7.55 -16.03 2.43
N ILE A 16 6.50 -16.82 2.16
CA ILE A 16 5.11 -16.38 2.35
C ILE A 16 4.85 -16.02 3.81
N GLN A 17 5.25 -16.87 4.75
CA GLN A 17 5.07 -16.62 6.18
C GLN A 17 5.89 -15.43 6.67
N GLU A 18 7.13 -15.31 6.21
CA GLU A 18 8.01 -14.18 6.50
C GLU A 18 7.38 -12.87 6.01
N ARG A 19 6.88 -12.86 4.76
CA ARG A 19 6.21 -11.70 4.16
C ARG A 19 4.94 -11.32 4.93
N ILE A 20 4.09 -12.29 5.30
CA ILE A 20 2.90 -12.05 6.14
C ILE A 20 3.29 -11.36 7.45
N LYS A 21 4.38 -11.81 8.05
CA LYS A 21 4.85 -11.32 9.35
C LYS A 21 5.47 -9.93 9.25
N ASN A 22 6.30 -9.67 8.24
CA ASN A 22 7.22 -8.53 8.28
C ASN A 22 6.95 -7.49 7.20
N PHE A 23 6.57 -7.87 5.99
CA PHE A 23 6.45 -6.91 4.89
C PHE A 23 5.30 -5.93 5.11
N TRP A 24 5.59 -4.64 4.92
CA TRP A 24 4.62 -3.55 4.97
C TRP A 24 4.56 -2.74 3.70
N GLY A 25 5.61 -2.71 2.87
CA GLY A 25 5.59 -1.95 1.62
C GLY A 25 6.92 -1.28 1.35
N TYR A 26 6.86 -0.02 0.93
CA TYR A 26 8.02 0.69 0.39
C TYR A 26 8.22 2.08 1.00
N GLY A 27 9.44 2.59 0.89
CA GLY A 27 9.81 3.94 1.31
C GLY A 27 10.40 4.00 2.71
N ASN A 28 9.96 4.98 3.50
CA ASN A 28 10.60 5.35 4.75
C ASN A 28 9.56 5.49 5.89
N LEU A 29 9.61 4.57 6.87
CA LEU A 29 8.71 4.62 8.03
C LEU A 29 8.92 5.87 8.90
N ASN A 30 10.07 6.53 8.84
CA ASN A 30 10.28 7.79 9.55
C ASN A 30 9.85 9.03 8.72
N GLY A 31 9.23 8.82 7.55
CA GLY A 31 8.67 9.89 6.73
C GLY A 31 7.41 10.49 7.33
N ASP A 32 7.19 11.77 7.07
CA ASP A 32 6.03 12.53 7.58
C ASP A 32 4.69 12.02 7.04
N VAL A 33 4.68 11.40 5.85
CA VAL A 33 3.45 10.98 5.17
C VAL A 33 3.44 9.48 4.94
N TRP A 34 2.42 8.79 5.43
CA TRP A 34 2.20 7.38 5.16
C TRP A 34 0.97 7.20 4.28
N PHE A 35 1.11 6.47 3.19
CA PHE A 35 0.00 5.91 2.43
C PHE A 35 -0.22 4.47 2.87
N VAL A 36 -1.47 4.07 3.08
CA VAL A 36 -1.79 2.70 3.50
C VAL A 36 -2.93 2.14 2.67
N GLY A 37 -2.63 1.11 1.89
CA GLY A 37 -3.55 0.39 1.02
C GLY A 37 -3.97 -0.96 1.55
N MET A 38 -4.80 -1.64 0.76
CA MET A 38 -5.28 -2.97 1.08
C MET A 38 -4.24 -4.05 0.82
N GLU A 39 -3.68 -4.08 -0.39
CA GLU A 39 -2.71 -5.06 -0.88
C GLU A 39 -2.11 -4.61 -2.20
N GLU A 40 -0.95 -5.18 -2.55
CA GLU A 40 -0.33 -4.96 -3.84
C GLU A 40 -1.05 -5.67 -4.99
N GLY A 41 -1.05 -5.04 -6.17
CA GLY A 41 -1.43 -5.68 -7.42
C GLY A 41 -0.30 -6.57 -7.96
N HIS A 42 -0.65 -7.72 -8.54
CA HIS A 42 0.30 -8.57 -9.26
C HIS A 42 -0.33 -9.25 -10.48
N ASN A 43 0.32 -9.11 -11.64
CA ASN A 43 -0.18 -9.59 -12.93
C ASN A 43 0.82 -10.52 -13.65
N GLN A 44 1.88 -10.96 -12.98
CA GLN A 44 2.95 -11.74 -13.58
C GLN A 44 2.90 -13.20 -13.14
N ASP A 45 3.83 -14.00 -13.69
CA ASP A 45 3.96 -15.41 -13.40
C ASP A 45 4.63 -15.65 -12.03
N ASN A 46 4.43 -16.86 -11.50
CA ASN A 46 4.84 -17.24 -10.15
C ASN A 46 6.36 -17.21 -9.92
N GLU A 47 7.17 -17.40 -10.96
CA GLU A 47 8.64 -17.33 -10.83
C GLU A 47 9.08 -15.93 -10.40
N VAL A 48 8.50 -14.88 -10.96
CA VAL A 48 8.79 -13.50 -10.56
C VAL A 48 8.28 -13.23 -9.14
N LEU A 49 7.17 -13.86 -8.74
CA LEU A 49 6.64 -13.73 -7.39
C LEU A 49 7.60 -14.29 -6.32
N LEU A 50 8.24 -15.43 -6.58
CA LEU A 50 9.25 -16.01 -5.68
C LEU A 50 10.45 -15.06 -5.52
N GLU A 51 11.00 -14.57 -6.63
CA GLU A 51 12.15 -13.66 -6.60
C GLU A 51 11.80 -12.32 -5.95
N ARG A 52 10.58 -11.80 -6.19
CA ARG A 52 10.05 -10.64 -5.48
C ARG A 52 10.03 -10.88 -3.97
N PHE A 53 9.55 -12.05 -3.53
CA PHE A 53 9.48 -12.37 -2.09
C PHE A 53 10.86 -12.49 -1.46
N LYS A 54 11.84 -13.07 -2.16
CA LYS A 54 13.24 -13.08 -1.71
C LYS A 54 13.81 -11.67 -1.57
N ALA A 55 13.58 -10.83 -2.57
CA ALA A 55 14.11 -9.48 -2.62
C ALA A 55 13.49 -8.54 -1.56
N THR A 56 12.31 -8.90 -1.06
CA THR A 56 11.56 -8.14 -0.06
C THR A 56 11.32 -8.91 1.24
N ALA A 57 12.32 -9.71 1.64
CA ALA A 57 12.34 -10.42 2.91
C ALA A 57 13.24 -9.72 3.96
N ASN A 58 13.02 -10.04 5.23
CA ASN A 58 13.86 -9.66 6.38
C ASN A 58 13.82 -8.16 6.78
N ALA A 59 12.87 -7.39 6.25
CA ALA A 59 12.63 -6.01 6.67
C ALA A 59 11.14 -5.65 6.55
N GLU A 60 10.78 -4.51 7.15
CA GLU A 60 9.40 -4.02 7.10
C GLU A 60 9.10 -3.22 5.83
N VAL A 61 10.07 -2.43 5.36
CA VAL A 61 9.94 -1.61 4.15
C VAL A 61 11.18 -1.70 3.27
N PHE A 62 10.95 -1.55 1.96
CA PHE A 62 11.95 -1.70 0.91
C PHE A 62 11.99 -0.48 0.01
N ASP A 63 13.04 -0.34 -0.79
CA ASP A 63 13.04 0.62 -1.89
C ASP A 63 12.22 0.05 -3.05
N ILE A 64 11.20 0.77 -3.48
CA ILE A 64 10.27 0.29 -4.52
C ILE A 64 10.94 0.02 -5.87
N TYR A 65 12.15 0.53 -6.11
CA TYR A 65 12.90 0.24 -7.35
C TYR A 65 14.16 -0.54 -7.09
N GLU A 66 15.04 -0.06 -6.20
CA GLU A 66 16.35 -0.68 -6.00
C GLU A 66 16.24 -2.12 -5.51
N ASP A 67 15.35 -2.37 -4.54
CA ASP A 67 15.15 -3.71 -3.99
C ASP A 67 14.26 -4.58 -4.90
N LEU A 68 13.61 -4.01 -5.92
CA LEU A 68 12.70 -4.72 -6.82
C LEU A 68 13.19 -4.82 -8.27
N ARG A 69 14.47 -4.56 -8.54
CA ARG A 69 15.06 -4.72 -9.89
C ARG A 69 14.89 -6.11 -10.50
N VAL A 70 14.66 -7.13 -9.67
CA VAL A 70 14.35 -8.49 -10.12
C VAL A 70 13.00 -8.60 -10.84
N ASP A 71 12.08 -7.65 -10.60
CA ASP A 71 10.74 -7.62 -11.17
C ASP A 71 10.64 -6.52 -12.24
N LEU A 72 10.96 -6.89 -13.48
CA LEU A 72 11.02 -5.96 -14.61
C LEU A 72 9.70 -5.22 -14.87
N GLY A 73 8.56 -5.88 -14.69
CA GLY A 73 7.25 -5.22 -14.87
C GLY A 73 6.84 -4.33 -13.69
N HIS A 74 7.45 -4.50 -12.52
CA HIS A 74 7.36 -3.54 -11.44
C HIS A 74 8.23 -2.31 -11.74
N VAL A 75 9.52 -2.51 -12.03
CA VAL A 75 10.45 -1.38 -12.24
C VAL A 75 10.13 -0.56 -13.50
N TYR A 76 9.45 -1.14 -14.49
CA TYR A 76 8.92 -0.44 -15.66
C TYR A 76 8.20 0.89 -15.32
N TRP A 77 7.49 0.96 -14.19
CA TRP A 77 6.78 2.18 -13.77
C TRP A 77 7.69 3.30 -13.27
N PHE A 78 8.96 3.01 -13.07
CA PHE A 78 9.96 3.88 -12.46
C PHE A 78 11.12 4.20 -13.40
N GLU A 79 11.06 3.73 -14.64
CA GLU A 79 12.04 4.01 -15.68
C GLU A 79 11.76 5.34 -16.39
N ASP A 80 12.79 5.89 -17.04
CA ASP A 80 12.64 7.08 -17.86
C ASP A 80 11.61 6.87 -18.97
N GLY A 81 10.69 7.82 -19.12
CA GLY A 81 9.59 7.74 -20.08
C GLY A 81 8.40 6.87 -19.64
N ALA A 82 8.43 6.30 -18.43
CA ALA A 82 7.32 5.50 -17.92
C ALA A 82 6.01 6.32 -17.82
N PRO A 83 4.85 5.73 -18.14
CA PRO A 83 3.57 6.37 -17.86
C PRO A 83 3.31 6.44 -16.35
N THR A 84 2.47 7.38 -15.91
CA THR A 84 2.03 7.40 -14.51
C THR A 84 1.12 6.21 -14.21
N GLN A 85 1.45 5.46 -13.16
CA GLN A 85 0.70 4.31 -12.69
C GLN A 85 -0.58 4.80 -11.99
N SER A 86 -1.73 4.24 -12.35
CA SER A 86 -3.04 4.78 -11.95
C SER A 86 -3.25 4.82 -10.43
N THR A 87 -2.75 3.83 -9.70
CA THR A 87 -2.81 3.80 -8.24
C THR A 87 -1.91 4.88 -7.63
N TYR A 88 -0.65 4.92 -8.03
CA TYR A 88 0.32 5.88 -7.49
C TYR A 88 0.02 7.32 -7.87
N ARG A 89 -0.57 7.57 -9.04
CA ARG A 89 -0.89 8.91 -9.55
C ARG A 89 -1.63 9.77 -8.53
N LYS A 90 -2.64 9.23 -7.85
CA LYS A 90 -3.43 9.98 -6.87
C LYS A 90 -2.78 10.11 -5.49
N LEU A 91 -1.96 9.13 -5.11
CA LEU A 91 -1.15 9.23 -3.89
C LEU A 91 -0.08 10.32 -4.04
N ILE A 92 0.63 10.32 -5.17
CA ILE A 92 1.62 11.34 -5.51
C ILE A 92 0.96 12.71 -5.68
N TYR A 93 -0.22 12.79 -6.30
CA TYR A 93 -0.99 14.03 -6.37
C TYR A 93 -1.22 14.62 -4.97
N LEU A 94 -1.73 13.82 -4.03
CA LEU A 94 -1.96 14.29 -2.66
C LEU A 94 -0.65 14.70 -1.98
N LEU A 95 0.41 13.89 -2.12
CA LEU A 95 1.72 14.20 -1.53
C LEU A 95 2.24 15.56 -2.00
N LEU A 96 2.30 15.76 -3.32
CA LEU A 96 2.81 17.00 -3.92
C LEU A 96 1.91 18.19 -3.60
N TYR A 97 0.58 18.00 -3.59
CA TYR A 97 -0.35 19.07 -3.23
C TYR A 97 -0.16 19.52 -1.77
N LEU A 98 -0.03 18.58 -0.84
CA LEU A 98 0.17 18.90 0.58
C LEU A 98 1.52 19.58 0.83
N GLN A 99 2.56 19.21 0.06
CA GLN A 99 3.89 19.82 0.15
C GLN A 99 3.93 21.22 -0.45
N ASN A 100 3.41 21.39 -1.67
CA ASN A 100 3.59 22.60 -2.46
C ASN A 100 2.42 23.59 -2.32
N LYS A 101 1.29 23.14 -1.76
CA LYS A 101 0.04 23.91 -1.62
C LYS A 101 -0.53 24.38 -2.97
N THR A 102 -0.21 23.66 -4.03
CA THR A 102 -0.64 23.91 -5.40
C THR A 102 -0.93 22.59 -6.11
N GLU A 103 -1.81 22.63 -7.11
CA GLU A 103 -2.14 21.44 -7.89
C GLU A 103 -0.96 21.03 -8.78
N PRO A 104 -0.43 19.79 -8.65
CA PRO A 104 0.68 19.34 -9.46
C PRO A 104 0.22 19.00 -10.89
N ALA A 105 1.05 19.36 -11.86
CA ALA A 105 0.93 18.92 -13.24
C ALA A 105 1.20 17.42 -13.37
N LEU A 106 0.67 16.81 -14.44
CA LEU A 106 0.88 15.38 -14.71
C LEU A 106 2.36 15.01 -14.88
N GLU A 107 3.17 15.93 -15.40
CA GLU A 107 4.62 15.76 -15.56
C GLU A 107 5.33 15.68 -14.20
N GLU A 108 5.00 16.58 -13.28
CA GLU A 108 5.56 16.58 -11.93
C GLU A 108 5.23 15.27 -11.19
N ILE A 109 4.02 14.76 -11.37
CA ILE A 109 3.62 13.45 -10.82
C ILE A 109 4.46 12.32 -11.41
N ARG A 110 4.72 12.34 -12.73
CA ARG A 110 5.52 11.31 -13.40
C ARG A 110 6.98 11.36 -12.96
N GLU A 111 7.57 12.54 -12.95
CA GLU A 111 8.95 12.72 -12.50
C GLU A 111 9.12 12.28 -11.05
N PHE A 112 8.15 12.62 -10.18
CA PHE A 112 8.15 12.17 -8.80
C PHE A 112 8.00 10.65 -8.69
N GLN A 113 7.11 10.03 -9.48
CA GLN A 113 6.94 8.57 -9.52
C GLN A 113 8.29 7.90 -9.82
N ILE A 114 8.95 8.30 -10.90
CA ILE A 114 10.21 7.73 -11.38
C ILE A 114 11.32 7.92 -10.34
N LYS A 115 11.47 9.13 -9.80
CA LYS A 115 12.67 9.51 -9.05
C LYS A 115 12.55 9.35 -7.54
N GLN A 116 11.35 9.48 -6.98
CA GLN A 116 11.16 9.70 -5.53
C GLN A 116 10.12 8.81 -4.86
N PHE A 117 9.07 8.39 -5.57
CA PHE A 117 8.00 7.61 -4.95
C PHE A 117 8.52 6.27 -4.42
N GLY A 118 8.18 5.93 -3.16
CA GLY A 118 8.56 4.67 -2.53
C GLY A 118 10.07 4.46 -2.35
N ARG A 119 10.90 5.49 -2.50
CA ARG A 119 12.35 5.44 -2.25
C ARG A 119 12.64 5.46 -0.75
N LYS A 120 13.68 4.76 -0.30
CA LYS A 120 14.11 4.77 1.13
C LYS A 120 14.52 6.17 1.63
N THR A 121 14.96 7.04 0.72
CA THR A 121 15.36 8.43 1.02
C THR A 121 14.20 9.42 1.01
N SER A 122 13.00 8.99 0.63
CA SER A 122 11.85 9.88 0.53
C SER A 122 11.25 10.22 1.91
N ASN A 123 10.46 11.29 1.97
CA ASN A 123 9.72 11.69 3.19
C ASN A 123 8.35 10.98 3.30
N HIS A 124 8.21 9.80 2.73
CA HIS A 124 6.96 9.04 2.81
C HIS A 124 7.16 7.52 2.81
N ALA A 125 6.11 6.81 3.22
CA ALA A 125 5.98 5.37 3.04
C ALA A 125 4.72 5.05 2.23
N ALA A 126 4.80 4.02 1.39
CA ALA A 126 3.66 3.44 0.69
C ALA A 126 3.48 1.99 1.18
N LEU A 127 2.50 1.81 2.06
CA LEU A 127 2.28 0.59 2.82
C LEU A 127 1.04 -0.16 2.35
N GLU A 128 0.99 -1.46 2.65
CA GLU A 128 -0.11 -2.36 2.34
C GLU A 128 -0.49 -3.17 3.58
N LEU A 129 -1.76 -3.10 3.97
CA LEU A 129 -2.25 -3.81 5.16
C LEU A 129 -2.11 -5.32 5.00
N MET A 130 -2.43 -5.86 3.82
CA MET A 130 -2.31 -7.27 3.51
C MET A 130 -1.15 -7.49 2.53
N PRO A 131 -0.08 -8.19 2.94
CA PRO A 131 1.19 -8.15 2.21
C PRO A 131 1.28 -9.14 1.03
N LEU A 132 0.36 -10.10 0.91
CA LEU A 132 0.32 -11.02 -0.21
C LEU A 132 -0.33 -10.37 -1.44
N PRO A 133 0.40 -10.17 -2.55
CA PRO A 133 -0.15 -9.55 -3.73
C PRO A 133 -1.20 -10.42 -4.43
N ALA A 134 -2.12 -9.79 -5.16
CA ALA A 134 -3.09 -10.50 -5.98
C ALA A 134 -3.41 -9.72 -7.26
N LYS A 135 -3.83 -10.44 -8.30
CA LYS A 135 -4.31 -9.82 -9.55
C LYS A 135 -5.60 -9.04 -9.34
N SER A 136 -6.49 -9.59 -8.53
CA SER A 136 -7.72 -8.93 -8.13
C SER A 136 -8.28 -9.56 -6.86
N THR A 137 -9.37 -8.98 -6.34
CA THR A 137 -10.10 -9.52 -5.19
C THR A 137 -10.97 -10.74 -5.53
N ARG A 138 -11.04 -11.16 -6.80
CA ARG A 138 -11.85 -12.31 -7.24
C ARG A 138 -11.25 -13.61 -6.72
N LYS A 139 -12.11 -14.53 -6.26
CA LYS A 139 -11.70 -15.84 -5.71
C LYS A 139 -10.74 -16.62 -6.61
N LYS A 140 -10.96 -16.59 -7.93
CA LYS A 140 -10.14 -17.33 -8.91
C LYS A 140 -8.71 -16.82 -9.06
N ASP A 141 -8.46 -15.59 -8.61
CA ASP A 141 -7.14 -14.95 -8.71
C ASP A 141 -6.33 -15.14 -7.41
N TRP A 142 -6.83 -15.94 -6.46
CA TRP A 142 -6.14 -16.27 -5.22
C TRP A 142 -5.14 -17.40 -5.43
N LEU A 143 -3.86 -17.05 -5.48
CA LEU A 143 -2.76 -17.96 -5.87
C LEU A 143 -2.34 -18.92 -4.74
N TYR A 144 -2.58 -18.54 -3.48
CA TYR A 144 -1.96 -19.18 -2.31
C TYR A 144 -2.74 -20.39 -1.76
N ALA A 145 -3.80 -20.83 -2.45
CA ALA A 145 -4.68 -21.90 -1.96
C ALA A 145 -3.95 -23.23 -1.72
N GLU A 146 -2.91 -23.49 -2.52
CA GLU A 146 -2.12 -24.73 -2.51
C GLU A 146 -0.81 -24.58 -1.73
N ALA A 147 -0.59 -23.46 -1.04
CA ALA A 147 0.64 -23.20 -0.29
C ALA A 147 0.78 -24.06 0.97
N ASP A 148 -0.30 -24.75 1.40
CA ASP A 148 -0.32 -25.58 2.61
C ASP A 148 0.10 -24.78 3.87
N ILE A 149 -0.41 -23.55 3.95
CA ILE A 149 -0.24 -22.63 5.08
C ILE A 149 -1.62 -22.32 5.63
N ASP A 150 -1.78 -22.46 6.94
CA ASP A 150 -3.02 -22.17 7.65
C ASP A 150 -3.57 -20.79 7.30
N GLY A 151 -4.88 -20.71 7.03
CA GLY A 151 -5.53 -19.45 6.65
C GLY A 151 -5.31 -19.02 5.20
N LEU A 152 -4.48 -19.69 4.39
CA LEU A 152 -4.27 -19.30 2.98
C LEU A 152 -5.09 -20.10 1.96
N ARG A 153 -5.94 -21.04 2.38
CA ARG A 153 -6.76 -21.83 1.44
C ARG A 153 -7.75 -20.96 0.65
N THR A 154 -8.25 -19.87 1.23
CA THR A 154 -9.05 -18.87 0.51
C THR A 154 -8.69 -17.46 0.96
N ARG A 155 -8.93 -16.47 0.08
CA ARG A 155 -8.81 -15.05 0.42
C ARG A 155 -9.62 -14.65 1.65
N LYS A 156 -10.83 -15.23 1.84
CA LYS A 156 -11.68 -14.96 3.01
C LYS A 156 -11.01 -15.44 4.30
N GLU A 157 -10.45 -16.66 4.27
CA GLU A 157 -9.71 -17.21 5.40
C GLU A 157 -8.45 -16.39 5.69
N TYR A 158 -7.75 -15.92 4.66
CA TYR A 158 -6.55 -15.08 4.81
C TYR A 158 -6.85 -13.78 5.54
N LEU A 159 -7.91 -13.09 5.12
CA LEU A 159 -8.35 -11.86 5.78
C LEU A 159 -8.82 -12.13 7.22
N ALA A 160 -9.58 -13.21 7.45
CA ALA A 160 -10.05 -13.54 8.79
C ALA A 160 -8.90 -13.92 9.75
N THR A 161 -7.86 -14.59 9.24
CA THR A 161 -6.74 -15.11 10.03
C THR A 161 -5.73 -14.01 10.36
N TYR A 162 -5.35 -13.20 9.37
CA TYR A 162 -4.19 -12.32 9.51
C TYR A 162 -4.51 -10.83 9.65
N LYS A 163 -5.66 -10.37 9.13
CA LYS A 163 -6.00 -8.94 9.15
C LYS A 163 -6.08 -8.35 10.57
N PRO A 164 -6.71 -9.00 11.58
CA PRO A 164 -6.80 -8.43 12.93
C PRO A 164 -5.42 -8.12 13.54
N THR A 165 -4.49 -9.07 13.48
CA THR A 165 -3.12 -8.89 13.98
C THR A 165 -2.37 -7.81 13.20
N ARG A 166 -2.59 -7.73 11.87
CA ARG A 166 -2.00 -6.68 11.03
C ARG A 166 -2.53 -5.31 11.40
N VAL A 167 -3.85 -5.14 11.59
CA VAL A 167 -4.46 -3.88 12.02
C VAL A 167 -3.88 -3.41 13.37
N GLN A 168 -3.74 -4.33 14.33
CA GLN A 168 -3.10 -4.03 15.60
C GLN A 168 -1.65 -3.57 15.42
N ARG A 169 -0.85 -4.30 14.62
CA ARG A 169 0.55 -3.92 14.38
C ARG A 169 0.68 -2.59 13.64
N LEU A 170 -0.23 -2.29 12.72
CA LEU A 170 -0.28 -0.98 12.06
C LEU A 170 -0.50 0.15 13.08
N ARG A 171 -1.41 -0.04 14.03
CA ARG A 171 -1.61 0.91 15.14
C ARG A 171 -0.34 1.11 15.97
N GLU A 172 0.35 0.02 16.30
CA GLU A 172 1.62 0.06 17.03
C GLU A 172 2.70 0.80 16.22
N MET A 173 2.80 0.55 14.92
CA MET A 173 3.73 1.23 14.02
C MET A 173 3.44 2.72 13.93
N ILE A 174 2.18 3.12 13.76
CA ILE A 174 1.77 4.53 13.78
C ILE A 174 2.18 5.18 15.10
N GLY A 175 1.91 4.54 16.24
CA GLY A 175 2.28 5.07 17.57
C GLY A 175 3.79 5.18 17.80
N LYS A 176 4.57 4.26 17.21
CA LYS A 176 6.04 4.24 17.27
C LYS A 176 6.67 5.32 16.40
N HIS A 177 6.26 5.41 15.13
CA HIS A 177 6.90 6.27 14.13
C HIS A 177 6.31 7.68 14.07
N LYS A 178 5.06 7.85 14.51
CA LYS A 178 4.36 9.14 14.61
C LYS A 178 4.44 9.99 13.33
N PRO A 179 4.01 9.45 12.17
CA PRO A 179 3.93 10.26 10.95
C PRO A 179 2.99 11.45 11.18
N LYS A 180 3.22 12.57 10.49
CA LYS A 180 2.34 13.74 10.57
C LYS A 180 1.00 13.49 9.89
N VAL A 181 0.99 12.70 8.81
CA VAL A 181 -0.22 12.36 8.08
C VAL A 181 -0.22 10.88 7.71
N VAL A 182 -1.33 10.18 7.97
CA VAL A 182 -1.60 8.82 7.47
C VAL A 182 -2.83 8.88 6.56
N ILE A 183 -2.63 8.52 5.30
CA ILE A 183 -3.65 8.51 4.26
C ILE A 183 -3.96 7.05 3.91
N PHE A 184 -5.05 6.55 4.46
CA PHE A 184 -5.62 5.27 4.08
C PHE A 184 -6.39 5.42 2.77
N TYR A 185 -6.19 4.50 1.83
CA TYR A 185 -6.97 4.46 0.59
C TYR A 185 -7.76 3.16 0.48
N SER A 186 -8.95 3.27 -0.11
CA SER A 186 -10.03 2.27 -0.11
C SER A 186 -10.95 2.34 1.12
N ARG A 187 -12.16 2.84 0.89
CA ARG A 187 -13.22 2.95 1.90
C ARG A 187 -13.82 1.61 2.29
N VAL A 188 -13.59 0.54 1.52
CA VAL A 188 -14.06 -0.82 1.88
C VAL A 188 -13.43 -1.29 3.19
N TYR A 189 -12.23 -0.76 3.52
CA TYR A 189 -11.50 -1.08 4.74
C TYR A 189 -11.73 -0.03 5.84
N LEU A 190 -12.73 0.85 5.71
CA LEU A 190 -13.02 1.89 6.71
C LEU A 190 -13.13 1.34 8.15
N PRO A 191 -13.79 0.19 8.42
CA PRO A 191 -13.79 -0.40 9.77
C PRO A 191 -12.38 -0.76 10.25
N ASP A 192 -11.55 -1.34 9.38
CA ASP A 192 -10.18 -1.72 9.70
C ASP A 192 -9.30 -0.48 9.97
N TRP A 193 -9.48 0.59 9.19
CA TRP A 193 -8.81 1.88 9.39
C TRP A 193 -9.22 2.54 10.70
N GLN A 194 -10.48 2.44 11.09
CA GLN A 194 -10.96 2.94 12.37
C GLN A 194 -10.32 2.19 13.54
N GLU A 195 -10.11 0.87 13.42
CA GLU A 195 -9.45 0.07 14.45
C GLU A 195 -7.94 0.35 14.55
N ALA A 196 -7.31 0.72 13.43
CA ALA A 196 -5.88 1.03 13.35
C ALA A 196 -5.47 2.36 14.01
N ILE A 197 -6.44 3.22 14.39
CA ILE A 197 -6.18 4.55 14.93
C ILE A 197 -6.86 4.75 16.30
N PRO A 198 -6.37 5.67 17.16
CA PRO A 198 -6.91 5.83 18.52
C PRO A 198 -8.13 6.76 18.61
N VAL A 199 -8.52 7.41 17.52
CA VAL A 199 -9.55 8.46 17.48
C VAL A 199 -10.65 8.14 16.45
N PRO A 200 -11.90 8.57 16.66
CA PRO A 200 -12.98 8.30 15.73
C PRO A 200 -12.86 9.12 14.44
N LEU A 201 -12.98 8.43 13.30
CA LEU A 201 -13.08 9.03 11.96
C LEU A 201 -14.43 9.72 11.78
N LYS A 202 -14.39 10.95 11.26
CA LYS A 202 -15.58 11.72 10.91
C LYS A 202 -15.62 11.91 9.40
N GLU A 203 -16.76 11.62 8.80
CA GLU A 203 -17.00 11.95 7.39
C GLU A 203 -17.11 13.48 7.25
N VAL A 204 -16.22 14.07 6.45
CA VAL A 204 -16.15 15.52 6.23
C VAL A 204 -16.42 15.92 4.78
N VAL A 205 -16.19 15.01 3.83
CA VAL A 205 -16.66 15.13 2.45
C VAL A 205 -17.49 13.91 2.14
N SER A 206 -18.78 14.13 1.85
CA SER A 206 -19.77 13.06 1.66
C SER A 206 -19.26 12.00 0.70
N ARG A 207 -19.17 10.77 1.21
CA ARG A 207 -18.71 9.57 0.53
C ARG A 207 -17.29 9.67 -0.06
N LYS A 208 -16.46 10.60 0.41
CA LYS A 208 -15.13 10.83 -0.19
C LYS A 208 -14.03 10.94 0.86
N LEU A 209 -14.26 11.60 1.98
CA LEU A 209 -13.22 11.82 2.98
C LEU A 209 -13.75 11.57 4.38
N HIS A 210 -13.07 10.68 5.09
CA HIS A 210 -13.15 10.62 6.54
C HIS A 210 -11.84 11.12 7.13
N ILE A 211 -11.90 11.87 8.22
CA ILE A 211 -10.73 12.46 8.84
C ILE A 211 -10.81 12.36 10.36
N ALA A 212 -9.65 12.23 11.00
CA ALA A 212 -9.48 12.36 12.43
C ALA A 212 -8.10 12.93 12.71
N LYS A 213 -7.90 13.52 13.89
CA LYS A 213 -6.60 14.00 14.33
C LYS A 213 -6.37 13.54 15.75
N ASP A 214 -5.18 12.99 15.99
CA ASP A 214 -4.69 12.67 17.32
C ASP A 214 -3.36 13.38 17.51
N HIS A 215 -3.33 14.39 18.38
CA HIS A 215 -2.17 15.25 18.59
C HIS A 215 -1.61 15.79 17.25
N ASP A 216 -0.39 15.40 16.89
CA ASP A 216 0.34 15.85 15.70
C ASP A 216 0.12 14.95 14.47
N THR A 217 -0.64 13.85 14.60
CA THR A 217 -0.94 12.94 13.49
C THR A 217 -2.37 13.15 12.97
N LEU A 218 -2.47 13.49 11.69
CA LEU A 218 -3.72 13.55 10.94
C LEU A 218 -3.97 12.22 10.22
N TYR A 219 -5.18 11.68 10.36
CA TYR A 219 -5.62 10.46 9.67
C TYR A 219 -6.66 10.82 8.64
N ALA A 220 -6.49 10.39 7.40
CA ALA A 220 -7.45 10.58 6.32
C ALA A 220 -7.77 9.23 5.66
N VAL A 221 -9.06 8.96 5.42
CA VAL A 221 -9.51 7.85 4.58
C VAL A 221 -10.10 8.42 3.31
N VAL A 222 -9.42 8.15 2.19
CA VAL A 222 -9.78 8.63 0.85
C VAL A 222 -10.29 7.48 -0.04
N PRO A 223 -10.92 7.77 -1.20
CA PRO A 223 -11.29 6.72 -2.14
C PRO A 223 -10.04 6.00 -2.66
N HIS A 224 -10.21 4.78 -3.18
CA HIS A 224 -9.13 4.16 -3.95
C HIS A 224 -8.79 5.05 -5.16
N SER A 225 -7.52 5.17 -5.53
CA SER A 225 -7.05 6.02 -6.63
C SER A 225 -7.77 5.79 -7.97
N THR A 226 -8.26 4.56 -8.17
CA THR A 226 -8.99 4.12 -9.37
C THR A 226 -10.49 3.92 -9.14
N ALA A 227 -11.03 4.42 -8.01
CA ALA A 227 -12.46 4.33 -7.73
C ALA A 227 -13.29 5.07 -8.80
N PHE A 228 -14.35 4.42 -9.27
CA PHE A 228 -15.28 5.03 -10.22
C PHE A 228 -15.99 6.23 -9.57
N GLY A 229 -16.21 7.28 -10.36
CA GLY A 229 -16.98 8.46 -9.95
C GLY A 229 -16.24 9.46 -9.07
N VAL A 230 -14.90 9.42 -9.02
CA VAL A 230 -14.07 10.43 -8.34
C VAL A 230 -13.30 11.25 -9.37
N SER A 231 -13.67 12.52 -9.50
CA SER A 231 -13.09 13.50 -10.43
C SER A 231 -11.82 14.15 -9.90
N ASN A 232 -11.08 14.88 -10.74
CA ASN A 232 -9.94 15.67 -10.27
C ASN A 232 -10.36 16.78 -9.29
N ALA A 233 -11.53 17.39 -9.48
CA ALA A 233 -12.07 18.38 -8.55
C ALA A 233 -12.31 17.76 -7.16
N ASP A 234 -12.75 16.50 -7.11
CA ASP A 234 -12.93 15.78 -5.84
C ASP A 234 -11.58 15.54 -5.14
N TRP A 235 -10.54 15.17 -5.89
CA TRP A 235 -9.19 15.01 -5.32
C TRP A 235 -8.62 16.33 -4.81
N LYS A 236 -8.89 17.44 -5.51
CA LYS A 236 -8.53 18.78 -5.05
C LYS A 236 -9.27 19.15 -3.76
N GLU A 237 -10.58 18.92 -3.70
CA GLU A 237 -11.40 19.15 -2.50
C GLU A 237 -10.88 18.35 -1.31
N ILE A 238 -10.52 17.07 -1.53
CA ILE A 238 -9.89 16.22 -0.52
C ILE A 238 -8.58 16.84 -0.04
N ALA A 239 -7.68 17.22 -0.96
CA ALA A 239 -6.38 17.78 -0.61
C ALA A 239 -6.50 19.10 0.17
N ASP A 240 -7.38 19.99 -0.28
CA ASP A 240 -7.67 21.26 0.40
C ASP A 240 -8.25 21.01 1.80
N THR A 241 -9.14 20.02 1.95
CA THR A 241 -9.74 19.69 3.24
C THR A 241 -8.70 19.14 4.21
N ILE A 242 -7.79 18.27 3.75
CA ILE A 242 -6.70 17.73 4.57
C ILE A 242 -5.74 18.86 5.00
N LEU A 243 -5.35 19.73 4.07
CA LEU A 243 -4.40 20.82 4.32
C LEU A 243 -4.93 21.84 5.34
N ASN A 244 -6.24 22.12 5.32
CA ASN A 244 -6.88 23.12 6.17
C ASN A 244 -7.53 22.51 7.43
N TYR A 245 -7.33 21.21 7.71
CA TYR A 245 -7.91 20.60 8.89
C TYR A 245 -7.23 21.11 10.17
N PRO A 246 -8.00 21.58 11.18
CA PRO A 246 -7.45 22.20 12.38
C PRO A 246 -6.64 21.24 13.26
#